data_AF-A0A509L970-F1
#
_entry.id   AF-A0A509L970-F1
#
_cell.length_a   1.000
_cell.length_b   1.000
_cell.length_c   1.000
_cell.angle_alpha   90.00
_cell.angle_beta   90.00
_cell.angle_gamma   90.00
#
_symmetry.space_group_name_H-M   'P 1'
#
loop_
_entity.id
_entity.type
_entity.pdbx_description
1 polymer ?
#
loop_
_entity_poly.entity_id
_entity_poly.type
_entity_poly.pdbx_seq_one_letter_code
_entity_poly.pdbx_strand_id
1 'polypeptide(L)'
;MTEINKANYSLVQAEDDFMVEQEGVRNIGDQRPGLWPSEASVSFMRDGFKIVKGKCMRAAWYRSMGDRKAGVASAGLIWKGHLGKRVEESQINKWKEMGLYVASNIKFYDRRLVVSGEVDAIIKNPIDDSRVGMECFTPDSLLLEGDYRLNPIKEIVDNSTKTVISHTGYKNKIKNIQVKEVKDINVYRFRGKFDGLPWRATGEHPILVAKMKVSEKENSQAKLYEVIDTSFKKAKEIERGDYLCLPKATFGKEKDERYKDYHFLTQDSTWKHRIIEDRIYSTSKNALVQENGLPTKIVDLESFYWLLGLYLAEGSCTKGQVYFSLHEKELEIIEKIRNIAKSLFNSNICVRPLKNYKTGEWTKGINVTIGSRALVNLIKCIIPGNSLKRTKHIKYNLIDHRYIKEILKGVFLGDGCKIAKDQCRITTCVPHLAYLYFQLGAYEGL
;
A
#
# COMPACT_ATOMS: atom_id res chain seq x y z
N MET A 1 74.85 5.26 19.02
CA MET A 1 73.85 4.26 19.39
C MET A 1 73.06 4.83 20.56
N THR A 2 71.91 5.41 20.27
CA THR A 2 70.97 5.90 21.28
C THR A 2 69.58 5.64 20.71
N GLU A 3 68.91 4.60 21.23
CA GLU A 3 67.54 4.25 20.87
C GLU A 3 66.58 5.33 21.39
N ILE A 4 65.78 5.90 20.49
CA ILE A 4 64.61 6.69 20.85
C ILE A 4 63.39 5.79 20.70
N ASN A 5 62.82 5.40 21.84
CA ASN A 5 61.54 4.72 21.96
C ASN A 5 60.42 5.61 21.38
N LYS A 6 59.77 5.15 20.30
CA LYS A 6 58.52 5.74 19.80
C LYS A 6 57.35 5.09 20.53
N ALA A 7 56.87 5.74 21.59
CA ALA A 7 55.51 5.52 22.06
C ALA A 7 54.55 6.27 21.12
N ASN A 8 53.89 5.54 20.21
CA ASN A 8 52.77 6.06 19.44
C ASN A 8 51.53 6.11 20.33
N TYR A 9 51.40 7.17 21.13
CA TYR A 9 50.11 7.55 21.72
C TYR A 9 49.30 8.28 20.64
N SER A 10 48.24 7.62 20.15
CA SER A 10 47.28 8.23 19.22
C SER A 10 46.50 9.33 19.94
N LEU A 11 46.50 10.54 19.40
CA LEU A 11 45.73 11.69 19.90
C LEU A 11 44.23 11.35 20.05
N VAL A 12 43.72 10.47 19.17
CA VAL A 12 42.34 9.97 19.20
C VAL A 12 42.07 9.08 20.43
N GLN A 13 43.09 8.34 20.87
CA GLN A 13 42.97 7.44 22.02
C GLN A 13 43.00 8.22 23.34
N ALA A 14 43.78 9.31 23.40
CA ALA A 14 43.79 10.24 24.53
C ALA A 14 42.46 11.04 24.64
N GLU A 15 41.83 11.40 23.52
CA GLU A 15 40.51 12.04 23.52
C GLU A 15 39.37 11.09 23.90
N ASP A 16 39.43 9.82 23.46
CA ASP A 16 38.47 8.78 23.86
C ASP A 16 38.56 8.47 25.36
N ASP A 17 39.78 8.34 25.92
CA ASP A 17 39.98 8.06 27.35
C ASP A 17 39.51 9.25 28.22
N PHE A 18 39.73 10.50 27.79
CA PHE A 18 39.28 11.71 28.50
C PHE A 18 37.75 11.87 28.51
N MET A 19 37.07 11.41 27.45
CA MET A 19 35.60 11.42 27.36
C MET A 19 34.95 10.33 28.23
N VAL A 20 35.67 9.24 28.52
CA VAL A 20 35.23 8.17 29.43
C VAL A 20 35.46 8.55 30.90
N GLU A 21 36.50 9.34 31.22
CA GLU A 21 36.85 9.73 32.60
C GLU A 21 36.01 10.85 33.21
N GLN A 22 35.19 11.60 32.45
CA GLN A 22 34.23 12.54 33.04
C GLN A 22 32.98 11.83 33.60
N GLU A 23 33.20 10.89 34.52
CA GLU A 23 32.19 10.45 35.47
C GLU A 23 31.94 11.59 36.48
N GLY A 24 30.80 12.26 36.32
CA GLY A 24 30.30 13.14 37.35
C GLY A 24 30.08 12.36 38.64
N VAL A 25 30.99 12.54 39.61
CA VAL A 25 30.86 12.07 40.99
C VAL A 25 29.48 12.44 41.51
N ARG A 26 28.63 11.42 41.70
CA ARG A 26 27.48 11.49 42.59
C ARG A 26 27.57 10.32 43.53
N ASN A 27 27.90 10.61 44.79
CA ASN A 27 27.78 9.67 45.89
C ASN A 27 26.38 9.05 45.88
N ILE A 28 26.31 7.75 45.62
CA ILE A 28 25.11 6.94 45.74
C ILE A 28 25.03 6.52 47.21
N GLY A 29 24.42 7.39 48.02
CA GLY A 29 23.95 7.04 49.35
C GLY A 29 22.43 6.78 49.28
N ASP A 30 22.04 5.52 49.47
CA ASP A 30 20.74 5.02 49.94
C ASP A 30 19.49 5.91 49.73
N GLN A 31 19.03 6.00 48.48
CA GLN A 31 17.62 6.31 48.24
C GLN A 31 16.99 5.16 47.47
N ARG A 32 16.07 4.44 48.13
CA ARG A 32 15.09 3.57 47.47
C ARG A 32 14.46 4.36 46.31
N PRO A 33 14.17 3.75 45.15
CA PRO A 33 13.54 4.44 44.03
C PRO A 33 12.08 4.76 44.38
N GLY A 34 11.89 5.86 45.11
CA GLY A 34 10.58 6.43 45.36
C GLY A 34 10.06 7.07 44.06
N LEU A 35 8.82 6.74 43.72
CA LEU A 35 8.07 7.46 42.70
C LEU A 35 7.78 8.86 43.25
N TRP A 36 8.45 9.89 42.73
CA TRP A 36 8.15 11.26 43.10
C TRP A 36 7.01 11.80 42.21
N PRO A 37 5.90 12.28 42.78
CA PRO A 37 4.83 12.94 42.02
C PRO A 37 5.33 14.15 41.20
N SER A 38 6.50 14.71 41.55
CA SER A 38 7.14 15.85 40.90
C SER A 38 7.85 15.55 39.56
N GLU A 39 7.74 14.34 39.02
CA GLU A 39 8.12 14.08 37.62
C GLU A 39 7.00 14.42 36.63
N ALA A 40 5.81 14.76 37.12
CA ALA A 40 4.84 15.56 36.37
C ALA A 40 5.34 17.02 36.29
N SER A 41 5.26 17.61 35.10
CA SER A 41 5.80 18.93 34.77
C SER A 41 5.52 20.00 35.84
N VAL A 42 6.54 20.49 36.53
CA VAL A 42 6.42 21.66 37.40
C VAL A 42 6.58 22.91 36.54
N SER A 43 5.58 23.78 36.54
CA SER A 43 5.68 25.10 35.91
C SER A 43 5.91 26.17 36.95
N PHE A 44 6.96 26.98 36.80
CA PHE A 44 7.23 28.13 37.64
C PHE A 44 7.69 29.33 36.80
N MET A 45 7.58 30.53 37.36
CA MET A 45 7.98 31.77 36.68
C MET A 45 9.41 32.14 37.05
N ARG A 46 10.24 32.50 36.06
CA ARG A 46 11.56 33.10 36.25
C ARG A 46 11.75 34.19 35.19
N ASP A 47 12.10 35.40 35.63
CA ASP A 47 12.33 36.57 34.77
C ASP A 47 11.14 36.89 33.83
N GLY A 48 9.91 36.67 34.31
CA GLY A 48 8.68 36.87 33.51
C GLY A 48 8.33 35.71 32.57
N PHE A 49 9.14 34.65 32.52
CA PHE A 49 8.90 33.48 31.66
C PHE A 49 8.43 32.26 32.46
N LYS A 50 7.40 31.57 31.94
CA LYS A 50 6.92 30.29 32.50
C LYS A 50 7.85 29.16 32.09
N ILE A 51 8.70 28.73 33.01
CA ILE A 51 9.61 27.60 32.83
C ILE A 51 8.90 26.33 33.31
N VAL A 52 8.78 25.35 32.42
CA VAL A 52 8.22 24.03 32.74
C VAL A 52 9.36 23.01 32.80
N LYS A 53 9.65 22.46 33.98
CA LYS A 53 10.62 21.36 34.15
C LYS A 53 9.87 20.04 34.37
N GLY A 54 10.08 19.08 33.48
CA GLY A 54 9.55 17.72 33.59
C GLY A 54 10.41 16.72 32.82
N LYS A 55 10.35 15.44 33.20
CA LYS A 55 10.98 14.32 32.46
C LYS A 55 9.89 13.50 31.76
N CYS A 56 10.26 12.80 30.69
CA CYS A 56 9.33 11.92 29.98
C CYS A 56 8.82 10.82 30.91
N MET A 57 7.49 10.63 31.03
CA MET A 57 6.89 9.57 31.86
C MET A 57 7.39 8.17 31.47
N ARG A 58 7.77 7.97 30.20
CA ARG A 58 8.38 6.72 29.73
C ARG A 58 9.72 6.45 30.41
N ALA A 59 10.56 7.47 30.60
CA ALA A 59 11.83 7.36 31.30
C ALA A 59 11.67 7.23 32.83
N ALA A 60 10.58 7.75 33.39
CA ALA A 60 10.17 7.47 34.77
C ALA A 60 9.75 6.00 34.92
N TRP A 61 8.92 5.51 33.99
CA TRP A 61 8.41 4.14 33.97
C TRP A 61 9.53 3.09 33.86
N TYR A 62 10.48 3.26 32.93
CA TYR A 62 11.63 2.36 32.82
C TYR A 62 12.50 2.33 34.09
N ARG A 63 12.68 3.49 34.76
CA ARG A 63 13.38 3.54 36.06
C ARG A 63 12.61 2.79 37.15
N SER A 64 11.28 2.90 37.18
CA SER A 64 10.45 2.21 38.19
C SER A 64 10.33 0.71 37.96
N MET A 65 10.46 0.23 36.72
CA MET A 65 10.39 -1.20 36.39
C MET A 65 11.66 -1.97 36.77
N GLY A 66 12.70 -1.29 37.26
CA GLY A 66 13.99 -1.92 37.57
C GLY A 66 14.72 -2.44 36.33
N ASP A 67 14.27 -2.05 35.13
CA ASP A 67 14.96 -2.37 33.89
C ASP A 67 16.36 -1.79 33.98
N ARG A 68 17.36 -2.66 33.78
CA ARG A 68 18.77 -2.28 33.78
C ARG A 68 18.90 -1.06 32.87
N LYS A 69 19.52 0.00 33.40
CA LYS A 69 19.89 1.19 32.62
C LYS A 69 20.34 0.70 31.25
N ALA A 70 19.68 1.17 30.18
CA ALA A 70 20.15 0.96 28.82
C ALA A 70 21.66 1.16 28.86
N GLY A 71 22.43 0.15 28.43
CA GLY A 71 23.88 0.14 28.58
C GLY A 71 24.46 1.48 28.15
N VAL A 72 25.55 1.90 28.80
CA VAL A 72 26.26 3.15 28.48
C VAL A 72 26.30 3.28 26.96
N ALA A 73 25.73 4.36 26.43
CA ALA A 73 25.67 4.60 25.00
C ALA A 73 27.08 4.39 24.45
N SER A 74 27.25 3.49 23.48
CA SER A 74 28.58 3.24 22.92
C SER A 74 29.17 4.55 22.43
N ALA A 75 30.48 4.72 22.50
CA ALA A 75 31.16 5.92 22.00
C ALA A 75 30.71 6.27 20.56
N GLY A 76 30.49 5.25 19.72
CA GLY A 76 29.93 5.42 18.38
C GLY A 76 28.51 5.99 18.34
N LEU A 77 27.63 5.67 19.31
CA LEU A 77 26.29 6.27 19.41
C LEU A 77 26.37 7.74 19.88
N ILE A 78 27.28 8.04 20.82
CA ILE A 78 27.55 9.40 21.29
C ILE A 78 28.05 10.26 20.12
N TRP A 79 29.03 9.76 19.36
CA TRP A 79 29.57 10.42 18.17
C TRP A 79 28.51 10.66 17.10
N LYS A 80 27.66 9.67 16.81
CA LYS A 80 26.52 9.84 15.89
C LYS A 80 25.55 10.93 16.36
N GLY A 81 25.29 11.01 17.67
CA GLY A 81 24.48 12.07 18.25
C GLY A 81 25.09 13.47 18.08
N HIS A 82 26.39 13.62 18.34
CA HIS A 82 27.10 14.89 18.13
C HIS A 82 27.17 15.30 16.66
N LEU A 83 27.47 14.36 15.77
CA LEU A 83 27.51 14.61 14.34
C LEU A 83 26.12 15.01 13.81
N GLY A 84 25.07 14.31 14.25
CA GLY A 84 23.68 14.65 13.92
C GLY A 84 23.34 16.08 14.29
N LYS A 85 23.67 16.51 15.52
CA LYS A 85 23.46 17.89 15.98
C LYS A 85 24.22 18.92 15.14
N ARG A 86 25.48 18.67 14.79
CA ARG A 86 26.26 19.60 13.96
C ARG A 86 25.70 19.73 12.53
N VAL A 87 25.23 18.63 11.96
CA VAL A 87 24.57 18.65 10.64
C VAL A 87 23.27 19.43 10.71
N GLU A 88 22.47 19.19 11.74
CA GLU A 88 21.22 19.91 11.99
C GLU A 88 21.46 21.42 12.16
N GLU A 89 22.42 21.81 13.01
CA GLU A 89 22.83 23.20 13.20
C GLU A 89 23.29 23.86 11.90
N SER A 90 24.10 23.16 11.10
CA SER A 90 24.55 23.65 9.79
C SER A 90 23.38 23.90 8.84
N GLN A 91 22.39 23.00 8.84
CA GLN A 91 21.22 23.11 7.98
C GLN A 91 20.28 24.24 8.43
N ILE A 92 20.08 24.39 9.75
CA ILE A 92 19.34 25.50 10.35
C ILE A 92 19.99 26.84 10.00
N ASN A 93 21.32 26.94 10.06
CA ASN A 93 22.04 28.18 9.73
C ASN A 93 21.83 28.56 8.26
N LYS A 94 21.91 27.60 7.33
CA LYS A 94 21.57 27.84 5.92
C LYS A 94 20.12 28.33 5.74
N TRP A 95 19.16 27.74 6.45
CA TRP A 95 17.77 28.21 6.37
C TRP A 95 17.57 29.61 6.95
N LYS A 96 18.33 29.98 7.98
CA LYS A 96 18.35 31.35 8.51
C LYS A 96 18.92 32.33 7.49
N GLU A 97 20.05 31.97 6.86
CA GLU A 97 20.67 32.77 5.78
C GLU A 97 19.71 32.97 4.59
N MET A 98 18.92 31.95 4.26
CA MET A 98 17.92 32.01 3.18
C MET A 98 16.62 32.72 3.58
N GLY A 99 16.47 33.19 4.82
CA GLY A 99 15.21 33.77 5.31
C GLY A 99 14.04 32.78 5.42
N LEU A 100 14.32 31.48 5.32
CA LEU A 100 13.32 30.42 5.38
C LEU A 100 13.10 29.90 6.80
N TYR A 101 14.03 30.12 7.72
CA TYR A 101 13.91 29.56 9.07
C TYR A 101 12.73 30.18 9.86
N VAL A 102 11.90 29.33 10.46
CA VAL A 102 10.83 29.76 11.39
C VAL A 102 11.22 29.43 12.83
N ALA A 103 11.47 28.16 13.11
CA ALA A 103 11.79 27.68 14.44
C ALA A 103 12.37 26.26 14.37
N SER A 104 13.16 25.86 15.37
CA SER A 104 13.68 24.49 15.55
C SER A 104 13.34 23.95 16.92
N ASN A 105 13.51 22.64 17.11
CA ASN A 105 13.26 21.94 18.38
C ASN A 105 11.83 22.16 18.92
N ILE A 106 10.84 22.19 18.03
CA ILE A 106 9.46 22.49 18.42
C ILE A 106 8.82 21.25 19.03
N LYS A 107 8.67 21.28 20.34
CA LYS A 107 7.93 20.26 21.08
C LYS A 107 6.44 20.43 20.85
N PHE A 108 5.75 19.36 20.49
CA PHE A 108 4.30 19.33 20.38
C PHE A 108 3.71 18.24 21.26
N TYR A 109 2.45 18.43 21.63
CA TYR A 109 1.64 17.43 22.28
C TYR A 109 0.23 17.49 21.71
N ASP A 110 -0.15 16.48 20.94
CA ASP A 110 -1.51 16.31 20.47
C ASP A 110 -2.33 15.59 21.55
N ARG A 111 -3.19 16.35 22.22
CA ARG A 111 -4.07 15.82 23.29
C ARG A 111 -5.10 14.82 22.78
N ARG A 112 -5.52 14.91 21.52
CA ARG A 112 -6.53 14.00 20.94
C ARG A 112 -5.93 12.64 20.65
N LEU A 113 -4.66 12.62 20.23
CA LEU A 113 -3.93 11.41 19.88
C LEU A 113 -3.05 10.89 21.03
N VAL A 114 -2.88 11.65 22.11
CA VAL A 114 -1.99 11.34 23.25
C VAL A 114 -0.54 11.13 22.76
N VAL A 115 -0.13 11.90 21.75
CA VAL A 115 1.22 11.84 21.18
C VAL A 115 1.95 13.13 21.49
N SER A 116 3.12 13.03 22.10
CA SER A 116 4.10 14.11 22.17
C SER A 116 5.27 13.81 21.24
N GLY A 117 5.79 14.83 20.57
CA GLY A 117 6.97 14.71 19.73
C GLY A 117 7.74 16.01 19.66
N GLU A 118 8.77 16.01 18.83
CA GLU A 118 9.61 17.15 18.54
C GLU A 118 9.75 17.26 17.02
N VAL A 119 9.57 18.48 16.50
CA VAL A 119 9.83 18.83 15.11
C VAL A 119 11.19 19.53 15.07
N ASP A 120 12.17 18.90 14.41
CA ASP A 120 13.55 19.37 14.37
C ASP A 120 13.65 20.80 13.81
N ALA A 121 12.93 21.09 12.70
CA ALA A 121 12.81 22.45 12.17
C ALA A 121 11.49 22.68 11.42
N ILE A 122 11.01 23.91 11.50
CA ILE A 122 9.97 24.48 10.65
C ILE A 122 10.61 25.56 9.77
N ILE A 123 10.36 25.46 8.48
CA ILE A 123 10.77 26.47 7.50
C ILE A 123 9.55 27.07 6.80
N LYS A 124 9.69 28.31 6.32
CA LYS A 124 8.80 29.01 5.41
C LYS A 124 9.00 28.44 4.02
N ASN A 125 7.91 28.14 3.35
CA ASN A 125 7.89 27.90 1.94
C ASN A 125 8.17 29.23 1.23
N PRO A 126 9.22 29.33 0.39
CA PRO A 126 9.57 30.57 -0.29
C PRO A 126 8.50 31.08 -1.27
N ILE A 127 7.53 30.24 -1.64
CA ILE A 127 6.50 30.57 -2.64
C ILE A 127 5.27 31.23 -1.98
N ASP A 128 4.83 30.73 -0.83
CA ASP A 128 3.53 31.09 -0.24
C ASP A 128 3.59 31.37 1.27
N ASP A 129 4.79 31.45 1.85
CA ASP A 129 5.06 31.66 3.28
C ASP A 129 4.45 30.59 4.22
N SER A 130 3.99 29.46 3.69
CA SER A 130 3.44 28.35 4.49
C SER A 130 4.55 27.60 5.26
N ARG A 131 4.21 27.01 6.41
CA ARG A 131 5.15 26.29 7.29
C ARG A 131 5.14 24.80 6.99
N VAL A 132 6.29 24.18 6.68
CA VAL A 132 6.31 22.78 6.19
C VAL A 132 7.40 21.91 6.85
N GLY A 133 7.01 20.75 7.38
CA GLY A 133 7.87 19.57 7.57
C GLY A 133 7.52 18.53 6.50
N MET A 134 8.51 17.90 5.86
CA MET A 134 8.26 17.15 4.61
C MET A 134 8.91 15.76 4.57
N GLU A 135 8.04 14.78 4.38
CA GLU A 135 8.26 13.34 4.44
C GLU A 135 7.66 12.70 3.16
N CYS A 136 8.42 11.94 2.36
CA CYS A 136 7.98 11.58 1.00
C CYS A 136 8.15 10.09 0.62
N PHE A 137 7.27 9.59 -0.24
CA PHE A 137 7.45 8.35 -1.00
C PHE A 137 8.31 8.59 -2.25
N THR A 138 8.94 7.54 -2.79
CA THR A 138 9.63 7.64 -4.09
C THR A 138 8.65 7.75 -5.26
N PRO A 139 9.06 8.32 -6.40
CA PRO A 139 8.24 8.46 -7.62
C PRO A 139 7.56 7.15 -8.10
N ASP A 140 8.22 6.01 -7.92
CA ASP A 140 7.75 4.70 -8.39
C ASP A 140 6.89 3.94 -7.37
N SER A 141 6.71 4.50 -6.17
CA SER A 141 5.82 3.90 -5.17
C SER A 141 4.38 3.88 -5.72
N LEU A 142 3.70 2.75 -5.58
CA LEU A 142 2.35 2.58 -6.11
C LEU A 142 1.32 3.20 -5.16
N LEU A 143 0.37 3.93 -5.72
CA LEU A 143 -0.77 4.50 -5.03
C LEU A 143 -2.07 3.91 -5.55
N LEU A 144 -3.01 3.61 -4.65
CA LEU A 144 -4.36 3.19 -5.00
C LEU A 144 -5.25 4.41 -5.26
N GLU A 145 -5.53 4.69 -6.53
CA GLU A 145 -6.45 5.75 -6.95
C GLU A 145 -7.90 5.39 -6.59
N GLY A 146 -8.80 6.37 -6.59
CA GLY A 146 -10.20 6.20 -6.20
C GLY A 146 -11.04 5.39 -7.19
N ASP A 147 -10.52 5.11 -8.39
CA ASP A 147 -11.07 4.11 -9.32
C ASP A 147 -10.46 2.70 -9.11
N TYR A 148 -9.68 2.54 -8.04
CA TYR A 148 -8.98 1.33 -7.61
C TYR A 148 -7.87 0.85 -8.53
N ARG A 149 -7.38 1.71 -9.45
CA ARG A 149 -6.12 1.45 -10.14
C ARG A 149 -4.95 1.72 -9.20
N LEU A 150 -3.94 0.86 -9.31
CA LEU A 150 -2.61 1.20 -8.78
C LEU A 150 -1.87 1.97 -9.87
N ASN A 151 -1.33 3.14 -9.55
CA ASN A 151 -0.41 3.88 -10.42
C ASN A 151 0.81 4.33 -9.62
N PRO A 152 2.00 4.43 -10.23
CA PRO A 152 3.12 5.15 -9.62
C PRO A 152 2.70 6.56 -9.20
N ILE A 153 3.12 6.99 -8.01
CA ILE A 153 2.79 8.33 -7.48
C ILE A 153 3.19 9.44 -8.47
N LYS A 154 4.29 9.28 -9.22
CA LYS A 154 4.73 10.24 -10.23
C LYS A 154 3.75 10.47 -11.39
N GLU A 155 2.85 9.53 -11.65
CA GLU A 155 1.83 9.65 -12.71
C GLU A 155 0.60 10.46 -12.26
N ILE A 156 0.62 10.94 -11.01
CA ILE A 156 -0.40 11.80 -10.45
C ILE A 156 0.03 13.24 -10.69
N VAL A 157 -0.35 13.76 -11.86
CA VAL A 157 0.06 15.08 -12.34
C VAL A 157 -0.99 16.17 -12.03
N ASP A 158 -2.26 15.79 -11.88
CA ASP A 158 -3.39 16.70 -11.61
C ASP A 158 -4.19 16.22 -10.39
N ASN A 159 -4.39 17.10 -9.41
CA ASN A 159 -5.09 16.83 -8.15
C ASN A 159 -6.57 17.25 -8.16
N SER A 160 -7.03 18.02 -9.15
CA SER A 160 -8.33 18.70 -9.11
C SER A 160 -9.52 17.74 -9.10
N THR A 161 -9.37 16.59 -9.75
CA THR A 161 -10.43 15.57 -9.88
C THR A 161 -10.03 14.21 -9.32
N LYS A 162 -8.74 14.00 -9.03
CA LYS A 162 -8.25 12.69 -8.58
C LYS A 162 -8.60 12.45 -7.11
N THR A 163 -9.06 11.23 -6.85
CA THR A 163 -9.28 10.71 -5.51
C THR A 163 -8.35 9.53 -5.28
N VAL A 164 -8.08 9.21 -4.02
CA VAL A 164 -7.24 8.08 -3.59
C VAL A 164 -7.98 7.29 -2.52
N ILE A 165 -7.71 6.01 -2.42
CA ILE A 165 -8.24 5.18 -1.34
C ILE A 165 -7.40 5.43 -0.09
N SER A 166 -8.04 5.94 0.95
CA SER A 166 -7.38 6.24 2.22
C SER A 166 -7.29 5.03 3.14
N HIS A 167 -6.66 5.19 4.31
CA HIS A 167 -6.56 4.15 5.34
C HIS A 167 -7.91 3.65 5.86
N THR A 168 -8.98 4.44 5.73
CA THR A 168 -10.36 4.03 6.07
C THR A 168 -11.02 3.21 4.97
N GLY A 169 -10.35 3.06 3.82
CA GLY A 169 -10.86 2.37 2.64
C GLY A 169 -11.83 3.20 1.79
N TYR A 170 -12.11 4.43 2.18
CA TYR A 170 -12.94 5.37 1.42
C TYR A 170 -12.10 6.29 0.52
N LYS A 171 -12.74 6.80 -0.53
CA LYS A 171 -12.15 7.77 -1.47
C LYS A 171 -11.98 9.13 -0.80
N ASN A 172 -10.77 9.66 -0.86
CA ASN A 172 -10.44 11.02 -0.45
C ASN A 172 -9.91 11.83 -1.63
N LYS A 173 -10.32 13.10 -1.74
CA LYS A 173 -9.75 14.03 -2.72
C LYS A 173 -8.32 14.38 -2.36
N ILE A 174 -7.45 14.44 -3.37
CA ILE A 174 -6.08 14.92 -3.20
C ILE A 174 -6.13 16.44 -3.02
N LYS A 175 -5.71 16.94 -1.85
CA LYS A 175 -5.70 18.40 -1.59
C LYS A 175 -4.46 19.09 -2.15
N ASN A 176 -3.32 18.44 -2.08
CA ASN A 176 -2.04 18.98 -2.49
C ASN A 176 -1.12 17.86 -3.00
N ILE A 177 -0.27 18.16 -3.98
CA ILE A 177 0.81 17.28 -4.44
C ILE A 177 2.12 17.97 -4.08
N GLN A 178 2.94 17.28 -3.31
CA GLN A 178 4.22 17.78 -2.86
C GLN A 178 5.34 16.98 -3.52
N VAL A 179 6.25 17.69 -4.19
CA VAL A 179 7.42 17.11 -4.86
C VAL A 179 8.67 17.68 -4.20
N LYS A 180 9.63 16.82 -3.88
CA LYS A 180 10.90 17.20 -3.26
C LYS A 180 12.04 16.48 -3.93
N GLU A 181 13.05 17.24 -4.34
CA GLU A 181 14.35 16.68 -4.68
C GLU A 181 15.09 16.35 -3.39
N VAL A 182 15.50 15.10 -3.24
CA VAL A 182 16.26 14.63 -2.08
C VAL A 182 17.64 14.17 -2.55
N LYS A 183 18.69 14.79 -2.01
CA LYS A 183 20.08 14.37 -2.22
C LYS A 183 20.59 13.74 -0.93
N ASP A 184 21.27 12.60 -1.05
CA ASP A 184 21.97 11.93 0.06
C ASP A 184 21.07 11.49 1.24
N ILE A 185 19.81 11.14 0.99
CA ILE A 185 18.90 10.60 2.02
C ILE A 185 18.74 9.08 1.87
N ASN A 186 18.81 8.37 3.00
CA ASN A 186 18.49 6.95 3.05
C ASN A 186 17.01 6.70 2.68
N VAL A 187 16.81 5.92 1.63
CA VAL A 187 15.49 5.44 1.20
C VAL A 187 15.28 4.02 1.71
N TYR A 188 14.19 3.82 2.44
CA TYR A 188 13.84 2.54 3.04
C TYR A 188 12.88 1.81 2.11
N ARG A 189 13.21 0.56 1.80
CA ARG A 189 12.38 -0.32 0.97
C ARG A 189 11.66 -1.32 1.86
N PHE A 190 10.34 -1.29 1.79
CA PHE A 190 9.48 -2.24 2.49
C PHE A 190 8.95 -3.28 1.52
N ARG A 191 8.79 -4.51 2.00
CA ARG A 191 8.12 -5.59 1.29
C ARG A 191 7.30 -6.36 2.30
N GLY A 192 5.97 -6.23 2.24
CA GLY A 192 5.10 -7.04 3.07
C GLY A 192 5.18 -8.51 2.65
N LYS A 193 4.89 -9.40 3.61
CA LYS A 193 4.92 -10.85 3.39
C LYS A 193 3.82 -11.30 2.42
N PHE A 194 2.69 -10.60 2.39
CA PHE A 194 1.46 -11.06 1.75
C PHE A 194 1.05 -10.26 0.51
N ASP A 195 1.32 -8.96 0.48
CA ASP A 195 0.99 -8.08 -0.66
C ASP A 195 2.05 -8.16 -1.76
N GLY A 196 3.31 -8.45 -1.39
CA GLY A 196 4.43 -8.60 -2.32
C GLY A 196 4.83 -7.32 -3.05
N LEU A 197 4.11 -6.20 -2.84
CA LEU A 197 4.38 -4.91 -3.46
C LEU A 197 5.51 -4.19 -2.73
N PRO A 198 6.63 -3.90 -3.43
CA PRO A 198 7.65 -3.06 -2.85
C PRO A 198 7.21 -1.61 -2.88
N TRP A 199 7.37 -0.92 -1.76
CA TRP A 199 7.18 0.51 -1.65
C TRP A 199 8.40 1.11 -0.96
N ARG A 200 8.72 2.35 -1.32
CA ARG A 200 9.93 3.02 -0.89
C ARG A 200 9.61 4.41 -0.37
N ALA A 201 10.17 4.74 0.79
CA ALA A 201 9.94 6.02 1.44
C ALA A 201 11.22 6.56 2.07
N THR A 202 11.29 7.87 2.25
CA THR A 202 12.35 8.52 3.04
C THR A 202 12.25 8.10 4.50
N GLY A 203 13.37 8.07 5.23
CA GLY A 203 13.43 7.59 6.62
C GLY A 203 12.45 8.23 7.60
N GLU A 204 12.11 9.50 7.44
CA GLU A 204 11.15 10.18 8.32
C GLU A 204 9.69 9.88 7.98
N HIS A 205 9.39 9.26 6.83
CA HIS A 205 8.01 9.12 6.37
C HIS A 205 7.15 8.29 7.33
N PRO A 206 5.95 8.75 7.72
CA PRO A 206 5.16 8.10 8.74
C PRO A 206 4.38 6.96 8.09
N ILE A 207 4.58 5.77 8.60
CA ILE A 207 3.91 4.56 8.14
C ILE A 207 3.05 4.03 9.28
N LEU A 208 1.78 3.78 8.98
CA LEU A 208 0.87 3.17 9.94
C LEU A 208 1.25 1.71 10.14
N VAL A 209 1.58 1.33 11.36
CA VAL A 209 1.86 -0.05 11.77
C VAL A 209 0.81 -0.54 12.75
N ALA A 210 0.53 -1.83 12.70
CA ALA A 210 -0.37 -2.54 13.61
C ALA A 210 0.42 -3.42 14.59
N LYS A 211 -0.02 -3.43 15.84
CA LYS A 211 0.36 -4.43 16.83
C LYS A 211 -0.62 -5.59 16.72
N MET A 212 -0.12 -6.78 16.40
CA MET A 212 -0.95 -7.97 16.18
C MET A 212 -0.84 -8.96 17.33
N LYS A 213 -1.96 -9.53 17.75
CA LYS A 213 -2.03 -10.79 18.51
C LYS A 213 -2.20 -11.92 17.50
N VAL A 214 -1.28 -12.88 17.53
CA VAL A 214 -1.32 -14.04 16.64
C VAL A 214 -1.73 -15.26 17.45
N SER A 215 -2.83 -15.90 17.06
CA SER A 215 -3.27 -17.18 17.62
C SER A 215 -3.33 -18.24 16.52
N GLU A 216 -3.17 -19.50 16.90
CA GLU A 216 -3.37 -20.63 15.98
C GLU A 216 -4.85 -21.01 16.00
N LYS A 217 -5.41 -21.30 14.83
CA LYS A 217 -6.78 -21.81 14.75
C LYS A 217 -6.76 -23.30 15.12
N GLU A 218 -7.63 -23.71 16.03
CA GLU A 218 -7.76 -25.13 16.40
C GLU A 218 -7.94 -26.00 15.15
N ASN A 219 -7.16 -27.08 15.06
CA ASN A 219 -7.18 -28.05 13.96
C ASN A 219 -6.86 -27.48 12.56
N SER A 220 -6.17 -26.33 12.46
CA SER A 220 -5.70 -25.79 11.18
C SER A 220 -4.29 -25.22 11.31
N GLN A 221 -3.52 -25.25 10.22
CA GLN A 221 -2.24 -24.52 10.12
C GLN A 221 -2.45 -23.01 9.93
N ALA A 222 -3.70 -22.55 9.87
CA ALA A 222 -4.04 -21.15 9.75
C ALA A 222 -3.74 -20.37 11.04
N LYS A 223 -3.11 -19.21 10.86
CA LYS A 223 -2.90 -18.22 11.94
C LYS A 223 -4.00 -17.18 11.89
N LEU A 224 -4.60 -16.89 13.03
CA LEU A 224 -5.52 -15.78 13.24
C LEU A 224 -4.71 -14.57 13.68
N TYR A 225 -4.98 -13.42 13.07
CA TYR A 225 -4.32 -12.17 13.38
C TYR A 225 -5.37 -11.17 13.87
N GLU A 226 -5.24 -10.73 15.11
CA GLU A 226 -6.11 -9.73 15.73
C GLU A 226 -5.31 -8.44 15.93
N VAL A 227 -5.83 -7.32 15.40
CA VAL A 227 -5.21 -6.00 15.58
C VAL A 227 -5.51 -5.53 17.00
N ILE A 228 -4.47 -5.38 17.83
CA ILE A 228 -4.57 -4.90 19.21
C ILE A 228 -4.56 -3.37 19.25
N ASP A 229 -3.66 -2.77 18.47
CA ASP A 229 -3.42 -1.32 18.46
C ASP A 229 -2.78 -0.92 17.12
N THR A 230 -2.82 0.37 16.79
CA THR A 230 -2.17 0.94 15.62
C THR A 230 -1.45 2.23 15.97
N SER A 231 -0.26 2.44 15.40
CA SER A 231 0.50 3.66 15.60
C SER A 231 1.30 4.03 14.36
N PHE A 232 1.61 5.31 14.19
CA PHE A 232 2.54 5.74 13.14
C PHE A 232 3.97 5.61 13.64
N LYS A 233 4.80 4.92 12.85
CA LYS A 233 6.26 4.87 13.01
C LYS A 233 6.93 5.55 11.83
N LYS A 234 8.09 6.13 12.04
CA LYS A 234 8.91 6.59 10.91
C LYS A 234 9.41 5.39 10.12
N ALA A 235 9.57 5.55 8.81
CA ALA A 235 10.08 4.50 7.93
C ALA A 235 11.39 3.87 8.45
N LYS A 236 12.30 4.67 9.00
CA LYS A 236 13.58 4.21 9.58
C LYS A 236 13.44 3.40 10.87
N GLU A 237 12.30 3.49 11.55
CA GLU A 237 12.00 2.83 12.83
C GLU A 237 11.22 1.52 12.66
N ILE A 238 10.85 1.19 11.42
CA ILE A 238 10.17 -0.07 11.10
C ILE A 238 11.17 -1.21 11.14
N GLU A 239 10.83 -2.25 11.89
CA GLU A 239 11.65 -3.44 12.04
C GLU A 239 10.97 -4.70 11.48
N ARG A 240 11.76 -5.75 11.23
CA ARG A 240 11.23 -7.02 10.77
C ARG A 240 10.32 -7.62 11.85
N GLY A 241 9.05 -7.80 11.52
CA GLY A 241 8.03 -8.30 12.45
C GLY A 241 6.92 -7.28 12.72
N ASP A 242 7.16 -6.01 12.41
CA ASP A 242 6.09 -5.01 12.37
C ASP A 242 5.08 -5.35 11.26
N TYR A 243 3.80 -5.11 11.53
CA TYR A 243 2.73 -5.31 10.57
C TYR A 243 2.36 -3.98 9.95
N LEU A 244 2.63 -3.82 8.65
CA LEU A 244 2.31 -2.59 7.93
C LEU A 244 0.81 -2.58 7.58
N CYS A 245 0.12 -1.48 7.87
CA CYS A 245 -1.26 -1.31 7.49
C CYS A 245 -1.36 -0.91 6.02
N LEU A 246 -2.10 -1.70 5.24
CA LEU A 246 -2.45 -1.39 3.86
C LEU A 246 -3.90 -0.90 3.82
N PRO A 247 -4.22 0.09 2.97
CA PRO A 247 -5.60 0.51 2.78
C PRO A 247 -6.41 -0.67 2.25
N LYS A 248 -7.52 -0.98 2.92
CA LYS A 248 -8.48 -1.99 2.50
C LYS A 248 -9.65 -1.29 1.82
N ALA A 249 -9.82 -1.47 0.53
CA ALA A 249 -10.94 -0.89 -0.22
C ALA A 249 -12.29 -1.35 0.35
N THR A 250 -13.21 -0.41 0.57
CA THR A 250 -14.56 -0.72 1.10
C THR A 250 -15.56 -1.15 0.04
N PHE A 251 -15.15 -1.27 -1.23
CA PHE A 251 -15.94 -1.59 -2.43
C PHE A 251 -17.46 -1.44 -2.28
N GLY A 252 -18.00 -0.32 -2.75
CA GLY A 252 -19.46 -0.11 -2.85
C GLY A 252 -20.20 0.11 -1.53
N LYS A 253 -19.52 0.14 -0.38
CA LYS A 253 -20.10 0.53 0.92
C LYS A 253 -20.25 2.05 1.12
N GLU A 254 -20.17 2.84 0.05
CA GLU A 254 -20.53 4.26 0.13
C GLU A 254 -22.05 4.35 0.36
N LYS A 255 -22.48 5.21 1.30
CA LYS A 255 -23.76 5.14 2.01
C LYS A 255 -25.03 5.24 1.15
N ASP A 256 -24.95 5.44 -0.17
CA ASP A 256 -26.13 5.75 -0.97
C ASP A 256 -25.97 5.46 -2.47
N GLU A 257 -25.96 4.18 -2.88
CA GLU A 257 -25.74 3.85 -4.30
C GLU A 257 -26.66 2.71 -4.81
N ARG A 258 -27.97 2.79 -4.52
CA ARG A 258 -28.99 1.94 -5.16
C ARG A 258 -29.18 2.23 -6.65
N TYR A 259 -28.59 3.32 -7.16
CA TYR A 259 -28.66 3.73 -8.56
C TYR A 259 -27.29 4.22 -9.01
N LYS A 260 -26.53 3.36 -9.68
CA LYS A 260 -25.35 3.80 -10.43
C LYS A 260 -25.68 3.82 -11.90
N ASP A 261 -26.18 4.96 -12.37
CA ASP A 261 -26.17 5.26 -13.79
C ASP A 261 -24.72 5.40 -14.25
N TYR A 262 -24.16 4.28 -14.68
CA TYR A 262 -22.83 4.22 -15.24
C TYR A 262 -22.84 4.82 -16.65
N HIS A 263 -22.67 6.13 -16.75
CA HIS A 263 -22.48 6.79 -18.04
C HIS A 263 -21.01 6.69 -18.44
N PHE A 264 -20.69 5.93 -19.49
CA PHE A 264 -19.34 5.95 -20.06
C PHE A 264 -19.27 6.67 -21.39
N LEU A 265 -18.33 7.61 -21.44
CA LEU A 265 -17.72 8.19 -22.61
C LEU A 265 -16.25 7.76 -22.58
N THR A 266 -15.89 6.70 -23.30
CA THR A 266 -14.52 6.65 -23.82
C THR A 266 -14.55 7.40 -25.14
N GLN A 267 -13.67 8.40 -25.33
CA GLN A 267 -13.63 9.20 -26.57
C GLN A 267 -13.50 8.33 -27.84
N ASP A 268 -12.98 7.10 -27.72
CA ASP A 268 -12.74 6.20 -28.87
C ASP A 268 -13.65 4.96 -28.95
N SER A 269 -14.60 4.76 -28.02
CA SER A 269 -15.55 3.65 -28.14
C SER A 269 -16.98 4.17 -28.14
N THR A 270 -17.69 3.88 -29.23
CA THR A 270 -19.12 4.18 -29.42
C THR A 270 -20.03 3.29 -28.56
N TRP A 271 -19.45 2.40 -27.74
CA TRP A 271 -20.16 1.42 -26.92
C TRP A 271 -20.36 1.94 -25.50
N LYS A 272 -21.61 2.13 -25.10
CA LYS A 272 -22.00 2.62 -23.78
C LYS A 272 -22.86 1.55 -23.11
N HIS A 273 -22.61 1.24 -21.84
CA HIS A 273 -23.45 0.33 -21.05
C HIS A 273 -23.76 0.94 -19.67
N ARG A 274 -24.86 0.51 -19.06
CA ARG A 274 -25.31 0.90 -17.71
C ARG A 274 -25.60 -0.35 -16.89
N ILE A 275 -25.36 -0.30 -15.59
CA ILE A 275 -25.79 -1.34 -14.65
C ILE A 275 -26.93 -0.74 -13.83
N ILE A 276 -28.13 -1.31 -13.92
CA ILE A 276 -29.28 -0.86 -13.12
C ILE A 276 -29.81 -2.10 -12.40
N GLU A 277 -29.76 -2.06 -11.07
CA GLU A 277 -30.05 -3.21 -10.21
C GLU A 277 -29.14 -4.42 -10.58
N ASP A 278 -29.73 -5.52 -11.02
CA ASP A 278 -29.04 -6.79 -11.32
C ASP A 278 -28.85 -7.01 -12.83
N ARG A 279 -28.71 -5.92 -13.60
CA ARG A 279 -28.87 -5.98 -15.06
C ARG A 279 -27.90 -5.02 -15.76
N ILE A 280 -27.22 -5.50 -16.80
CA ILE A 280 -26.34 -4.68 -17.66
C ILE A 280 -27.09 -4.35 -18.95
N TYR A 281 -27.30 -3.06 -19.23
CA TYR A 281 -27.97 -2.54 -20.43
C TYR A 281 -26.98 -1.89 -21.38
N SER A 282 -27.10 -2.09 -22.69
CA SER A 282 -26.42 -1.23 -23.67
C SER A 282 -27.23 0.06 -23.87
N THR A 283 -26.57 1.22 -23.92
CA THR A 283 -27.21 2.53 -24.17
C THR A 283 -26.92 3.11 -25.55
N SER A 284 -26.16 2.39 -26.37
CA SER A 284 -25.87 2.78 -27.74
C SER A 284 -27.04 2.34 -28.64
N LYS A 285 -27.84 3.30 -29.14
CA LYS A 285 -29.02 3.05 -30.00
C LYS A 285 -28.75 2.17 -31.24
N ASN A 286 -27.48 2.00 -31.65
CA ASN A 286 -27.08 1.21 -32.82
C ASN A 286 -26.16 0.00 -32.50
N ALA A 287 -25.74 -0.20 -31.25
CA ALA A 287 -24.81 -1.28 -30.89
C ALA A 287 -25.41 -2.69 -31.02
N LEU A 288 -26.73 -2.79 -30.92
CA LEU A 288 -27.46 -4.06 -30.86
C LEU A 288 -28.10 -4.45 -32.20
N VAL A 289 -28.31 -3.48 -33.09
CA VAL A 289 -28.98 -3.70 -34.39
C VAL A 289 -27.99 -4.18 -35.46
N GLN A 290 -26.66 -4.05 -35.25
CA GLN A 290 -25.66 -4.34 -36.30
C GLN A 290 -24.66 -5.46 -35.99
N GLU A 291 -24.56 -6.00 -34.77
CA GLU A 291 -23.54 -7.02 -34.47
C GLU A 291 -24.05 -8.15 -33.57
N ASN A 292 -24.70 -9.15 -34.19
CA ASN A 292 -24.72 -10.57 -33.80
C ASN A 292 -24.45 -10.89 -32.31
N GLY A 293 -25.45 -10.78 -31.44
CA GLY A 293 -25.56 -11.72 -30.30
C GLY A 293 -25.59 -11.13 -28.88
N LEU A 294 -25.07 -9.93 -28.60
CA LEU A 294 -25.20 -9.42 -27.22
C LEU A 294 -26.65 -8.99 -26.95
N PRO A 295 -27.31 -9.49 -25.90
CA PRO A 295 -28.66 -9.06 -25.57
C PRO A 295 -28.66 -7.60 -25.15
N THR A 296 -29.81 -6.96 -25.27
CA THR A 296 -30.08 -5.63 -24.68
C THR A 296 -29.80 -5.60 -23.18
N LYS A 297 -29.82 -6.78 -22.54
CA LYS A 297 -29.78 -6.97 -21.11
C LYS A 297 -29.09 -8.29 -20.75
N ILE A 298 -28.10 -8.23 -19.87
CA ILE A 298 -27.53 -9.43 -19.20
C ILE A 298 -28.30 -9.66 -17.90
N VAL A 299 -28.90 -10.85 -17.74
CA VAL A 299 -29.76 -11.21 -16.58
C VAL A 299 -29.07 -12.09 -15.54
N ASP A 300 -28.17 -12.97 -15.96
CA ASP A 300 -27.44 -13.87 -15.08
C ASP A 300 -26.06 -13.27 -14.81
N LEU A 301 -26.02 -12.37 -13.82
CA LEU A 301 -24.80 -11.66 -13.44
C LEU A 301 -23.79 -12.58 -12.76
N GLU A 302 -24.22 -13.60 -12.02
CA GLU A 302 -23.28 -14.54 -11.39
C GLU A 302 -22.41 -15.23 -12.44
N SER A 303 -23.03 -15.80 -13.47
CA SER A 303 -22.32 -16.39 -14.61
C SER A 303 -21.45 -15.38 -15.34
N PHE A 304 -21.94 -14.15 -15.54
CA PHE A 304 -21.17 -13.10 -16.21
C PHE A 304 -19.90 -12.73 -15.43
N TYR A 305 -20.02 -12.48 -14.12
CA TYR A 305 -18.90 -12.13 -13.26
C TYR A 305 -17.92 -13.30 -13.07
N TRP A 306 -18.43 -14.53 -13.02
CA TRP A 306 -17.58 -15.72 -13.08
C TRP A 306 -16.77 -15.77 -14.38
N LEU A 307 -17.39 -15.47 -15.53
CA LEU A 307 -16.70 -15.43 -16.82
C LEU A 307 -15.66 -14.30 -16.87
N LEU A 308 -15.93 -13.14 -16.26
CA LEU A 308 -14.95 -12.05 -16.12
C LEU A 308 -13.76 -12.48 -15.27
N GLY A 309 -14.00 -13.21 -14.18
CA GLY A 309 -12.95 -13.80 -13.35
C GLY A 309 -12.07 -14.76 -14.14
N LEU A 310 -12.70 -15.68 -14.89
CA LEU A 310 -11.96 -16.59 -15.76
C LEU A 310 -11.22 -15.84 -16.87
N TYR A 311 -11.79 -14.75 -17.38
CA TYR A 311 -11.11 -13.90 -18.36
C TYR A 311 -9.88 -13.21 -17.76
N LEU A 312 -9.92 -12.79 -16.49
CA LEU A 312 -8.75 -12.20 -15.82
C LEU A 312 -7.58 -13.18 -15.79
N ALA A 313 -7.85 -14.46 -15.47
CA ALA A 313 -6.87 -15.54 -15.45
C ALA A 313 -6.44 -15.96 -16.87
N GLU A 314 -7.34 -16.61 -17.61
CA GLU A 314 -7.02 -17.32 -18.86
C GLU A 314 -7.42 -16.58 -20.14
N GLY A 315 -8.02 -15.39 -19.98
CA GLY A 315 -8.67 -14.67 -21.05
C GLY A 315 -7.77 -13.74 -21.86
N SER A 316 -8.06 -13.69 -23.16
CA SER A 316 -7.52 -12.68 -24.09
C SER A 316 -8.56 -12.26 -25.13
N CYS A 317 -8.32 -11.14 -25.82
CA CYS A 317 -9.22 -10.61 -26.85
C CYS A 317 -8.46 -10.29 -28.14
N THR A 318 -9.06 -10.59 -29.29
CA THR A 318 -8.64 -10.07 -30.60
C THR A 318 -9.65 -9.02 -31.10
N LYS A 319 -9.77 -8.77 -32.41
CA LYS A 319 -10.67 -7.76 -32.99
C LYS A 319 -12.16 -8.12 -32.94
N GLY A 320 -12.50 -9.39 -32.71
CA GLY A 320 -13.89 -9.84 -32.71
C GLY A 320 -14.15 -11.11 -31.92
N GLN A 321 -13.18 -11.55 -31.13
CA GLN A 321 -13.25 -12.80 -30.41
C GLN A 321 -12.65 -12.65 -29.02
N VAL A 322 -13.29 -13.28 -28.05
CA VAL A 322 -12.77 -13.51 -26.70
C VAL A 322 -12.29 -14.95 -26.63
N TYR A 323 -11.09 -15.19 -26.14
CA TYR A 323 -10.49 -16.52 -26.03
C TYR A 323 -10.20 -16.84 -24.57
N PHE A 324 -10.33 -18.10 -24.23
CA PHE A 324 -9.85 -18.69 -22.98
C PHE A 324 -8.88 -19.81 -23.35
N SER A 325 -7.67 -19.74 -22.82
CA SER A 325 -6.66 -20.80 -23.00
C SER A 325 -6.82 -21.79 -21.86
N LEU A 326 -7.25 -23.01 -22.14
CA LEU A 326 -7.52 -24.04 -21.13
C LEU A 326 -6.74 -25.31 -21.43
N HIS A 327 -6.65 -26.22 -20.47
CA HIS A 327 -6.18 -27.59 -20.70
C HIS A 327 -7.32 -28.46 -21.26
N GLU A 328 -7.01 -29.41 -22.13
CA GLU A 328 -7.97 -30.33 -22.77
C GLU A 328 -8.81 -31.17 -21.80
N LYS A 329 -8.43 -31.23 -20.51
CA LYS A 329 -9.10 -32.02 -19.47
C LYS A 329 -10.14 -31.20 -18.70
N GLU A 330 -10.18 -29.88 -18.91
CA GLU A 330 -11.05 -28.96 -18.19
C GLU A 330 -12.44 -28.88 -18.84
N LEU A 331 -13.02 -30.05 -19.16
CA LEU A 331 -14.26 -30.16 -19.93
C LEU A 331 -15.44 -29.43 -19.28
N GLU A 332 -15.51 -29.46 -17.94
CA GLU A 332 -16.55 -28.76 -17.18
C GLU A 332 -16.48 -27.23 -17.34
N ILE A 333 -15.26 -26.67 -17.41
CA ILE A 333 -15.05 -25.23 -17.63
C ILE A 333 -15.52 -24.85 -19.04
N ILE A 334 -15.15 -25.67 -20.04
CA ILE A 334 -15.57 -25.47 -21.43
C ILE A 334 -17.10 -25.49 -21.54
N GLU A 335 -17.75 -26.47 -20.90
CA GLU A 335 -19.21 -26.60 -20.91
C GLU A 335 -19.87 -25.39 -20.25
N LYS A 336 -19.33 -24.94 -19.11
CA LYS A 336 -19.83 -23.74 -18.44
C LYS A 336 -19.67 -22.50 -19.34
N ILE A 337 -18.53 -22.31 -20.01
CA ILE A 337 -18.38 -21.21 -20.99
C ILE A 337 -19.39 -21.35 -22.13
N ARG A 338 -19.64 -22.55 -22.64
CA ARG A 338 -20.64 -22.79 -23.69
C ARG A 338 -22.03 -22.36 -23.26
N ASN A 339 -22.45 -22.80 -22.09
CA ASN A 339 -23.76 -22.49 -21.53
C ASN A 339 -23.93 -20.99 -21.32
N ILE A 340 -22.91 -20.32 -20.77
CA ILE A 340 -22.91 -18.87 -20.58
C ILE A 340 -22.94 -18.15 -21.92
N ALA A 341 -22.14 -18.55 -22.90
CA ALA A 341 -22.13 -17.94 -24.23
C ALA A 341 -23.49 -18.06 -24.91
N LYS A 342 -24.15 -19.21 -24.77
CA LYS A 342 -25.46 -19.46 -25.35
C LYS A 342 -26.57 -18.70 -24.62
N SER A 343 -26.60 -18.73 -23.29
CA SER A 343 -27.66 -18.11 -22.49
C SER A 343 -27.53 -16.59 -22.44
N LEU A 344 -26.33 -16.07 -22.21
CA LEU A 344 -26.10 -14.64 -22.03
C LEU A 344 -25.84 -13.89 -23.33
N PHE A 345 -25.31 -14.53 -24.37
CA PHE A 345 -24.89 -13.84 -25.60
C PHE A 345 -25.45 -14.46 -26.88
N ASN A 346 -26.41 -15.39 -26.76
CA ASN A 346 -26.95 -16.19 -27.87
C ASN A 346 -25.88 -16.62 -28.89
N SER A 347 -24.69 -16.96 -28.38
CA SER A 347 -23.49 -17.19 -29.18
C SER A 347 -23.03 -18.62 -28.99
N ASN A 348 -22.62 -19.26 -30.09
CA ASN A 348 -21.93 -20.54 -30.01
C ASN A 348 -20.44 -20.32 -29.72
N ILE A 349 -19.82 -21.29 -29.07
CA ILE A 349 -18.36 -21.29 -28.87
C ILE A 349 -17.66 -22.11 -29.95
N CYS A 350 -16.41 -21.75 -30.25
CA CYS A 350 -15.51 -22.57 -31.05
C CYS A 350 -14.40 -23.10 -30.14
N VAL A 351 -14.21 -24.42 -30.09
CA VAL A 351 -13.14 -25.07 -29.35
C VAL A 351 -12.08 -25.53 -30.34
N ARG A 352 -10.83 -25.09 -30.16
CA ARG A 352 -9.73 -25.43 -31.07
C ARG A 352 -8.55 -25.97 -30.28
N PRO A 353 -8.06 -27.19 -30.55
CA PRO A 353 -6.79 -27.64 -29.99
C PRO A 353 -5.64 -26.75 -30.46
N LEU A 354 -4.68 -26.52 -29.58
CA LEU A 354 -3.50 -25.71 -29.86
C LEU A 354 -2.39 -26.59 -30.46
N LYS A 355 -1.64 -26.02 -31.40
CA LYS A 355 -0.40 -26.61 -31.91
C LYS A 355 0.79 -25.81 -31.41
N ASN A 356 1.88 -26.51 -31.10
CA ASN A 356 3.17 -25.89 -30.90
C ASN A 356 3.62 -25.31 -32.25
N TYR A 357 3.77 -23.99 -32.32
CA TYR A 357 4.11 -23.32 -33.57
C TYR A 357 5.52 -23.68 -34.10
N LYS A 358 6.42 -24.16 -33.23
CA LYS A 358 7.78 -24.56 -33.63
C LYS A 358 7.84 -25.99 -34.16
N THR A 359 7.14 -26.92 -33.51
CA THR A 359 7.21 -28.35 -33.84
C THR A 359 6.04 -28.84 -34.71
N GLY A 360 4.94 -28.08 -34.77
CA GLY A 360 3.71 -28.47 -35.44
C GLY A 360 2.87 -29.51 -34.67
N GLU A 361 3.39 -30.03 -33.56
CA GLU A 361 2.73 -31.03 -32.73
C GLU A 361 1.56 -30.44 -31.95
N TRP A 362 0.53 -31.24 -31.72
CA TRP A 362 -0.59 -30.85 -30.86
C TRP A 362 -0.13 -30.72 -29.41
N THR A 363 -0.54 -29.65 -28.73
CA THR A 363 -0.35 -29.48 -27.29
C THR A 363 -1.60 -29.97 -26.55
N LYS A 364 -1.50 -30.09 -25.23
CA LYS A 364 -2.67 -30.35 -24.37
C LYS A 364 -3.54 -29.11 -24.14
N GLY A 365 -3.20 -27.99 -24.77
CA GLY A 365 -3.92 -26.73 -24.66
C GLY A 365 -5.05 -26.66 -25.68
N ILE A 366 -6.13 -26.01 -25.27
CA ILE A 366 -7.30 -25.73 -26.11
C ILE A 366 -7.64 -24.25 -26.01
N ASN A 367 -8.06 -23.66 -27.13
CA ASN A 367 -8.64 -22.33 -27.16
C ASN A 367 -10.15 -22.44 -27.26
N VAL A 368 -10.84 -21.96 -26.23
CA VAL A 368 -12.30 -21.75 -26.26
C VAL A 368 -12.58 -20.32 -26.68
N THR A 369 -13.32 -20.14 -27.77
CA THR A 369 -13.51 -18.84 -28.40
C THR A 369 -14.99 -18.46 -28.46
N ILE A 370 -15.34 -17.25 -28.02
CA ILE A 370 -16.65 -16.63 -28.21
C ILE A 370 -16.51 -15.55 -29.28
N GLY A 371 -17.18 -15.75 -30.43
CA GLY A 371 -17.11 -14.84 -31.57
C GLY A 371 -18.09 -13.66 -31.46
N SER A 372 -17.73 -12.64 -30.67
CA SER A 372 -18.55 -11.43 -30.52
C SER A 372 -17.68 -10.18 -30.34
N ARG A 373 -17.74 -9.24 -31.30
CA ARG A 373 -17.06 -7.94 -31.20
C ARG A 373 -17.66 -7.07 -30.09
N ALA A 374 -18.98 -7.13 -29.93
CA ALA A 374 -19.66 -6.47 -28.83
C ALA A 374 -19.14 -6.97 -27.46
N LEU A 375 -18.93 -8.28 -27.31
CA LEU A 375 -18.39 -8.84 -26.05
C LEU A 375 -16.94 -8.43 -25.83
N VAL A 376 -16.12 -8.42 -26.89
CA VAL A 376 -14.75 -7.89 -26.83
C VAL A 376 -14.74 -6.44 -26.33
N ASN A 377 -15.64 -5.60 -26.85
CA ASN A 377 -15.72 -4.19 -26.45
C ASN A 377 -16.17 -4.05 -24.99
N LEU A 378 -17.18 -4.82 -24.57
CA LEU A 378 -17.62 -4.86 -23.18
C LEU A 378 -16.49 -5.28 -22.25
N ILE A 379 -15.81 -6.40 -22.53
CA ILE A 379 -14.70 -6.88 -21.72
C ILE A 379 -13.55 -5.88 -21.71
N LYS A 380 -13.17 -5.26 -22.83
CA LYS A 380 -12.12 -4.22 -22.83
C LYS A 380 -12.51 -2.95 -22.08
N CYS A 381 -13.81 -2.66 -21.99
CA CYS A 381 -14.32 -1.55 -21.21
C CYS A 381 -14.11 -1.80 -19.71
N ILE A 382 -14.47 -3.01 -19.25
CA ILE A 382 -14.41 -3.44 -17.83
C ILE A 382 -12.97 -3.81 -17.43
N ILE A 383 -12.28 -4.57 -18.28
CA ILE A 383 -10.93 -5.13 -18.09
C ILE A 383 -10.01 -4.65 -19.22
N PRO A 384 -9.59 -3.38 -19.21
CA PRO A 384 -8.62 -2.87 -20.16
C PRO A 384 -7.21 -3.45 -19.94
N GLY A 385 -6.33 -3.18 -20.90
CA GLY A 385 -4.92 -3.58 -20.84
C GLY A 385 -4.69 -5.01 -21.31
N ASN A 386 -3.47 -5.52 -21.09
CA ASN A 386 -3.11 -6.90 -21.40
C ASN A 386 -1.98 -7.41 -20.50
N SER A 387 -1.89 -8.74 -20.34
CA SER A 387 -0.94 -9.37 -19.44
C SER A 387 0.51 -9.27 -19.93
N LEU A 388 0.75 -9.29 -21.25
CA LEU A 388 2.09 -9.18 -21.85
C LEU A 388 2.77 -7.84 -21.49
N LYS A 389 2.02 -6.73 -21.58
CA LYS A 389 2.46 -5.39 -21.18
C LYS A 389 2.32 -5.14 -19.68
N ARG A 390 1.78 -6.11 -18.91
CA ARG A 390 1.50 -5.99 -17.48
C ARG A 390 0.60 -4.81 -17.11
N THR A 391 -0.35 -4.47 -17.98
CA THR A 391 -1.30 -3.36 -17.78
C THR A 391 -2.74 -3.82 -17.57
N LYS A 392 -2.99 -5.14 -17.61
CA LYS A 392 -4.33 -5.72 -17.39
C LYS A 392 -4.84 -5.34 -16.00
N HIS A 393 -6.02 -4.75 -15.93
CA HIS A 393 -6.67 -4.42 -14.67
C HIS A 393 -8.18 -4.43 -14.86
N ILE A 394 -8.94 -4.56 -13.78
CA ILE A 394 -10.40 -4.36 -13.81
C ILE A 394 -10.71 -2.96 -13.30
N LYS A 395 -11.63 -2.27 -13.98
CA LYS A 395 -12.15 -0.99 -13.51
C LYS A 395 -13.23 -1.29 -12.48
N TYR A 396 -12.89 -1.15 -11.21
CA TYR A 396 -13.75 -1.52 -10.09
C TYR A 396 -15.02 -0.74 -9.98
N ASN A 397 -14.96 0.52 -10.38
CA ASN A 397 -16.16 1.31 -10.49
C ASN A 397 -17.13 0.68 -11.49
N LEU A 398 -16.74 -0.21 -12.39
CA LEU A 398 -17.60 -0.84 -13.41
C LEU A 398 -18.13 -2.21 -13.02
N ILE A 399 -17.81 -2.69 -11.82
CA ILE A 399 -18.30 -3.97 -11.33
C ILE A 399 -19.26 -3.75 -10.18
N ASP A 400 -20.22 -4.65 -10.11
CA ASP A 400 -21.11 -4.80 -8.99
C ASP A 400 -20.42 -5.66 -7.93
N HIS A 401 -20.14 -5.03 -6.80
CA HIS A 401 -19.39 -5.61 -5.69
C HIS A 401 -20.09 -6.85 -5.09
N ARG A 402 -21.40 -7.01 -5.27
CA ARG A 402 -22.15 -8.19 -4.82
C ARG A 402 -21.67 -9.49 -5.47
N TYR A 403 -21.04 -9.39 -6.64
CA TYR A 403 -20.56 -10.54 -7.41
C TYR A 403 -19.02 -10.67 -7.42
N ILE A 404 -18.31 -9.98 -6.52
CA ILE A 404 -16.85 -10.12 -6.36
C ILE A 404 -16.48 -11.58 -6.09
N LYS A 405 -17.27 -12.29 -5.28
CA LYS A 405 -17.10 -13.72 -5.03
C LYS A 405 -17.08 -14.54 -6.32
N GLU A 406 -17.93 -14.22 -7.29
CA GLU A 406 -17.99 -14.95 -8.57
C GLU A 406 -16.76 -14.64 -9.44
N ILE A 407 -16.29 -13.39 -9.46
CA ILE A 407 -14.99 -13.04 -10.09
C ILE A 407 -13.88 -13.89 -9.48
N LEU A 408 -13.78 -13.94 -8.15
CA LEU A 408 -12.73 -14.72 -7.48
C LEU A 408 -12.83 -16.21 -7.80
N LYS A 409 -14.03 -16.80 -7.83
CA LYS A 409 -14.21 -18.20 -8.27
C LYS A 409 -13.69 -18.42 -9.69
N GLY A 410 -13.95 -17.51 -10.61
CA GLY A 410 -13.44 -17.58 -11.98
C GLY A 410 -11.91 -17.49 -12.04
N VAL A 411 -11.31 -16.56 -11.30
CA VAL A 411 -9.85 -16.39 -11.21
C VAL A 411 -9.19 -17.64 -10.61
N PHE A 412 -9.72 -18.14 -9.48
CA PHE A 412 -9.18 -19.33 -8.82
C PHE A 412 -9.30 -20.58 -9.68
N LEU A 413 -10.31 -20.67 -10.54
CA LEU A 413 -10.45 -21.83 -11.41
C LEU A 413 -9.43 -21.83 -12.56
N GLY A 414 -9.03 -20.65 -13.05
CA GLY A 414 -7.98 -20.53 -14.07
C GLY A 414 -6.57 -20.57 -13.46
N ASP A 415 -6.21 -19.54 -12.69
CA ASP A 415 -4.84 -19.34 -12.18
C ASP A 415 -4.62 -19.95 -10.77
N GLY A 416 -5.64 -20.53 -10.16
CA GLY A 416 -5.60 -20.97 -8.77
C GLY A 416 -5.06 -22.38 -8.59
N CYS A 417 -4.24 -22.57 -7.55
CA CYS A 417 -3.74 -23.86 -7.12
C CYS A 417 -4.00 -24.05 -5.62
N LYS A 418 -4.56 -25.20 -5.24
CA LYS A 418 -4.69 -25.62 -3.85
C LYS A 418 -3.33 -26.14 -3.36
N ILE A 419 -2.80 -25.54 -2.30
CA ILE A 419 -1.52 -25.94 -1.70
C ILE A 419 -1.78 -26.82 -0.48
N ALA A 420 -2.81 -26.49 0.28
CA ALA A 420 -3.26 -27.24 1.45
C ALA A 420 -4.79 -27.14 1.55
N LYS A 421 -5.37 -27.86 2.52
CA LYS A 421 -6.82 -27.90 2.76
C LYS A 421 -7.45 -26.50 2.81
N ASP A 422 -6.77 -25.58 3.49
CA ASP A 422 -7.25 -24.21 3.73
C ASP A 422 -6.38 -23.14 3.04
N GLN A 423 -5.54 -23.53 2.06
CA GLN A 423 -4.63 -22.60 1.39
C GLN A 423 -4.70 -22.73 -0.13
N CYS A 424 -5.00 -21.60 -0.76
CA CYS A 424 -4.98 -21.45 -2.20
C CYS A 424 -3.91 -20.41 -2.60
N ARG A 425 -3.36 -20.55 -3.79
CA ARG A 425 -2.44 -19.57 -4.39
C ARG A 425 -2.90 -19.25 -5.79
N ILE A 426 -2.91 -17.96 -6.10
CA ILE A 426 -3.06 -17.44 -7.46
C ILE A 426 -1.70 -16.87 -7.87
N THR A 427 -1.27 -17.14 -9.08
CA THR A 427 -0.05 -16.56 -9.65
C THR A 427 -0.39 -15.64 -10.80
N THR A 428 0.19 -14.44 -10.83
CA THR A 428 0.04 -13.53 -11.97
C THR A 428 1.33 -12.76 -12.22
N CYS A 429 1.60 -12.47 -13.50
CA CYS A 429 2.73 -11.63 -13.90
C CYS A 429 2.40 -10.14 -13.90
N VAL A 430 1.15 -9.78 -13.59
CA VAL A 430 0.64 -8.40 -13.59
C VAL A 430 0.53 -7.89 -12.14
N PRO A 431 1.42 -6.98 -11.69
CA PRO A 431 1.43 -6.52 -10.29
C PRO A 431 0.09 -5.91 -9.84
N HIS A 432 -0.58 -5.19 -10.75
CA HIS A 432 -1.91 -4.63 -10.50
C HIS A 432 -2.91 -5.73 -10.11
N LEU A 433 -2.97 -6.83 -10.87
CA LEU A 433 -3.87 -7.96 -10.59
C LEU A 433 -3.50 -8.68 -9.29
N ALA A 434 -2.21 -8.80 -8.95
CA ALA A 434 -1.82 -9.43 -7.69
C ALA A 434 -2.37 -8.67 -6.47
N TYR A 435 -2.14 -7.35 -6.44
CA TYR A 435 -2.71 -6.50 -5.39
C TYR A 435 -4.23 -6.52 -5.40
N LEU A 436 -4.80 -6.63 -6.58
CA LEU A 436 -6.21 -6.70 -6.77
C LEU A 436 -6.86 -7.92 -6.13
N TYR A 437 -6.32 -9.09 -6.43
CA TYR A 437 -6.78 -10.35 -5.87
C TYR A 437 -6.63 -10.33 -4.35
N PHE A 438 -5.56 -9.70 -3.83
CA PHE A 438 -5.41 -9.45 -2.40
C PHE A 438 -6.55 -8.59 -1.83
N GLN A 439 -6.89 -7.46 -2.47
CA GLN A 439 -8.00 -6.61 -2.02
C GLN A 439 -9.36 -7.32 -2.10
N LEU A 440 -9.61 -8.08 -3.16
CA LEU A 440 -10.84 -8.85 -3.32
C LEU A 440 -10.96 -9.96 -2.28
N GLY A 441 -9.90 -10.73 -2.05
CA GLY A 441 -9.87 -11.75 -1.02
C GLY A 441 -10.10 -11.15 0.37
N ALA A 442 -9.42 -10.04 0.67
CA ALA A 442 -9.63 -9.32 1.92
C ALA A 442 -11.08 -8.81 2.07
N TYR A 443 -11.71 -8.35 0.98
CA TYR A 443 -13.11 -7.92 0.98
C TYR A 443 -14.08 -9.05 1.32
N GLU A 444 -13.90 -10.22 0.70
CA GLU A 444 -14.71 -11.42 0.94
C GLU A 444 -14.38 -12.16 2.25
N GLY A 445 -13.29 -11.76 2.92
CA GLY A 445 -12.83 -12.41 4.16
C GLY A 445 -12.18 -13.79 3.93
N LEU A 446 -11.51 -13.95 2.79
CA LEU A 446 -10.76 -15.17 2.41
C LEU A 446 -9.35 -15.22 2.99
#